data_AF-A0A2E8SP39-F1
#
_entry.id   AF-A0A2E8SP39-F1
#
_cell.length_a   1.000
_cell.length_b   1.000
_cell.length_c   1.000
_cell.angle_alpha   90.00
_cell.angle_beta   90.00
_cell.angle_gamma   90.00
#
_symmetry.space_group_name_H-M   'P 1'
#
loop_
_entity.id
_entity.type
_entity.pdbx_description
1 polymer ?
#
loop_
_entity_poly.entity_id
_entity_poly.type
_entity_poly.pdbx_seq_one_letter_code
_entity_poly.pdbx_strand_id
1 'polypeptide(L)'
;MIRIAALALYGFGVLFLQADEKLIAEGKTLFQTKICFTCHQVDPAVPAPAGLALKAPMFLGDFWGKEREVHKGLGGPIIKVKMNDEYFIESLKKPLDKVVKGALAPMPPPPPVTDDEIKALLAYVKSLSKTEKKK
;
A
#
# COMPACT_ATOMS: atom_id res chain seq x y z
N MET A 1 10.35 41.92 -38.47
CA MET A 1 9.24 41.35 -37.69
C MET A 1 9.65 39.95 -37.25
N ILE A 2 10.06 39.82 -35.98
CA ILE A 2 10.73 38.64 -35.43
C ILE A 2 9.71 37.57 -35.06
N ARG A 3 9.98 36.33 -35.48
CA ARG A 3 9.27 35.10 -35.12
C ARG A 3 9.57 34.72 -33.67
N ILE A 4 8.57 34.25 -32.92
CA ILE A 4 8.81 33.32 -31.80
C ILE A 4 7.76 32.21 -31.89
N ALA A 5 8.24 31.02 -32.25
CA ALA A 5 7.55 29.76 -32.06
C ALA A 5 7.67 29.38 -30.58
N ALA A 6 6.54 29.18 -29.91
CA ALA A 6 6.50 28.58 -28.57
C ALA A 6 6.56 27.06 -28.72
N LEU A 7 7.77 26.49 -28.54
CA LEU A 7 7.98 25.05 -28.39
C LEU A 7 7.71 24.66 -26.93
N ALA A 8 6.80 23.70 -26.78
CA ALA A 8 6.36 23.15 -25.51
C ALA A 8 7.49 22.45 -24.74
N LEU A 9 7.73 22.86 -23.49
CA LEU A 9 8.56 22.16 -22.50
C LEU A 9 7.73 21.17 -21.67
N TYR A 10 6.91 20.34 -22.31
CA TYR A 10 5.99 19.40 -21.65
C TYR A 10 6.42 17.91 -21.74
N GLY A 11 7.71 17.64 -21.99
CA GLY A 11 8.18 16.29 -22.33
C GLY A 11 8.56 15.37 -21.17
N PHE A 12 9.02 15.90 -20.03
CA PHE A 12 9.62 15.05 -18.98
C PHE A 12 8.65 14.75 -17.81
N GLY A 13 7.88 15.73 -17.32
CA GLY A 13 7.00 15.53 -16.16
C GLY A 13 5.79 14.62 -16.42
N VAL A 14 5.22 14.66 -17.63
CA VAL A 14 4.00 13.90 -17.97
C VAL A 14 4.29 12.40 -18.06
N LEU A 15 5.46 12.02 -18.57
CA LEU A 15 5.83 10.62 -18.74
C LEU A 15 6.03 9.90 -17.39
N PHE A 16 6.61 10.60 -16.40
CA PHE A 16 6.78 10.06 -15.05
C PHE A 16 5.43 9.91 -14.31
N LEU A 17 4.53 10.90 -14.39
CA LEU A 17 3.19 10.75 -13.80
C LEU A 17 2.39 9.61 -14.44
N GLN A 18 2.46 9.46 -15.78
CA GLN A 18 1.78 8.36 -16.48
C GLN A 18 2.34 6.99 -16.11
N ALA A 19 3.66 6.88 -15.92
CA ALA A 19 4.29 5.65 -15.46
C ALA A 19 3.82 5.26 -14.04
N ASP A 20 3.71 6.24 -13.14
CA ASP A 20 3.18 6.03 -11.79
C ASP A 20 1.69 5.62 -11.81
N GLU A 21 0.86 6.27 -12.63
CA GLU A 21 -0.56 5.91 -12.78
C GLU A 21 -0.75 4.48 -13.31
N LYS A 22 0.04 4.08 -14.31
CA LYS A 22 0.01 2.71 -14.84
C LYS A 22 0.42 1.70 -13.77
N LEU A 23 1.46 1.99 -13.00
CA LEU A 23 1.96 1.11 -11.95
C LEU A 23 0.94 0.99 -10.80
N ILE A 24 0.29 2.09 -10.42
CA ILE A 24 -0.81 2.10 -9.44
C ILE A 24 -2.00 1.29 -9.95
N ALA A 25 -2.37 1.43 -11.22
CA ALA A 25 -3.47 0.67 -11.82
C ALA A 25 -3.16 -0.84 -11.83
N GLU A 26 -1.94 -1.23 -12.18
CA GLU A 26 -1.46 -2.61 -12.10
C GLU A 26 -1.51 -3.14 -10.66
N GLY A 27 -1.05 -2.35 -9.70
CA GLY A 27 -1.12 -2.68 -8.28
C GLY A 27 -2.55 -2.87 -7.78
N LYS A 28 -3.50 -2.06 -8.25
CA LYS A 28 -4.93 -2.22 -7.95
C LYS A 28 -5.46 -3.54 -8.48
N THR A 29 -5.15 -3.90 -9.72
CA THR A 29 -5.53 -5.20 -10.30
C THR A 29 -4.93 -6.34 -9.48
N LEU A 30 -3.64 -6.27 -9.14
CA LEU A 30 -2.97 -7.28 -8.31
C LEU A 30 -3.61 -7.39 -6.91
N PHE A 31 -3.99 -6.29 -6.29
CA PHE A 31 -4.66 -6.29 -4.99
C PHE A 31 -5.98 -7.07 -5.01
N GLN A 32 -6.67 -7.09 -6.16
CA GLN A 32 -7.86 -7.89 -6.38
C GLN A 32 -7.53 -9.35 -6.71
N THR A 33 -6.63 -9.60 -7.67
CA THR A 33 -6.33 -10.95 -8.18
C THR A 33 -5.48 -11.78 -7.21
N LYS A 34 -4.65 -11.15 -6.39
CA LYS A 34 -3.90 -11.78 -5.27
C LYS A 34 -4.71 -11.78 -3.97
N ILE A 35 -6.02 -11.60 -4.06
CA ILE A 35 -7.02 -11.71 -2.98
C ILE A 35 -6.80 -10.81 -1.75
N CYS A 36 -5.92 -9.79 -1.84
CA CYS A 36 -5.63 -8.88 -0.73
C CYS A 36 -6.89 -8.16 -0.24
N PHE A 37 -7.80 -7.82 -1.15
CA PHE A 37 -9.07 -7.14 -0.87
C PHE A 37 -10.00 -7.91 0.09
N THR A 38 -9.82 -9.23 0.24
CA THR A 38 -10.65 -10.04 1.13
C THR A 38 -10.45 -9.68 2.60
N CYS A 39 -9.24 -9.26 2.97
CA CYS A 39 -8.85 -8.92 4.33
C CYS A 39 -8.50 -7.43 4.52
N HIS A 40 -7.99 -6.77 3.49
CA HIS A 40 -7.55 -5.39 3.60
C HIS A 40 -8.56 -4.44 2.95
N GLN A 41 -9.32 -3.73 3.78
CA GLN A 41 -10.23 -2.70 3.32
C GLN A 41 -9.48 -1.48 2.82
N VAL A 42 -9.87 -0.98 1.64
CA VAL A 42 -9.27 0.19 0.96
C VAL A 42 -10.29 1.27 0.60
N ASP A 43 -11.58 0.95 0.69
CA ASP A 43 -12.69 1.86 0.44
C ASP A 43 -13.63 1.80 1.66
N PRO A 44 -13.93 2.93 2.32
CA PRO A 44 -14.83 2.93 3.48
C PRO A 44 -16.25 2.45 3.14
N ALA A 45 -16.68 2.55 1.87
CA ALA A 45 -17.99 2.09 1.41
C ALA A 45 -18.03 0.59 1.06
N VAL A 46 -16.87 -0.06 0.89
CA VAL A 46 -16.77 -1.48 0.51
C VAL A 46 -16.07 -2.24 1.64
N PRO A 47 -16.81 -2.94 2.51
CA PRO A 47 -16.21 -3.66 3.64
C PRO A 47 -15.39 -4.87 3.17
N ALA A 48 -14.41 -5.26 3.99
CA ALA A 48 -13.69 -6.52 3.88
C ALA A 48 -14.07 -7.43 5.08
N PRO A 49 -15.15 -8.25 4.98
CA PRO A 49 -15.72 -8.94 6.14
C PRO A 49 -14.72 -9.85 6.88
N ALA A 50 -13.88 -10.59 6.15
CA ALA A 50 -12.84 -11.41 6.77
C ALA A 50 -11.81 -10.54 7.51
N GLY A 51 -11.44 -9.40 6.93
CA GLY A 51 -10.58 -8.40 7.56
C GLY A 51 -11.14 -7.87 8.87
N LEU A 52 -12.42 -7.50 8.88
CA LEU A 52 -13.11 -7.03 10.07
C LEU A 52 -13.13 -8.10 11.17
N ALA A 53 -13.46 -9.34 10.82
CA ALA A 53 -13.49 -10.46 11.76
C ALA A 53 -12.10 -10.76 12.37
N LEU A 54 -11.04 -10.66 11.56
CA LEU A 54 -9.65 -10.94 11.99
C LEU A 54 -8.93 -9.72 12.57
N LYS A 55 -9.58 -8.54 12.57
CA LYS A 55 -8.95 -7.25 12.89
C LYS A 55 -7.69 -7.00 12.05
N ALA A 56 -7.76 -7.36 10.77
CA ALA A 56 -6.70 -7.09 9.81
C ALA A 56 -6.52 -5.57 9.62
N PRO A 57 -5.29 -5.08 9.35
CA PRO A 57 -5.08 -3.67 9.11
C PRO A 57 -5.80 -3.21 7.84
N MET A 58 -6.41 -2.03 7.91
CA MET A 58 -7.03 -1.37 6.77
C MET A 58 -6.08 -0.34 6.15
N PHE A 59 -6.28 0.00 4.89
CA PHE A 59 -5.54 1.05 4.18
C PHE A 59 -6.47 2.24 3.88
N LEU A 60 -6.89 2.92 4.95
CA LEU A 60 -7.81 4.05 4.90
C LEU A 60 -7.17 5.27 5.58
N GLY A 61 -7.42 6.46 5.04
CA GLY A 61 -6.97 7.73 5.62
C GLY A 61 -5.47 8.00 5.44
N ASP A 62 -4.86 8.69 6.42
CA ASP A 62 -3.44 9.05 6.43
C ASP A 62 -2.61 8.02 7.22
N PHE A 63 -2.09 7.01 6.54
CA PHE A 63 -1.39 5.89 7.19
C PHE A 63 0.05 5.68 6.72
N TRP A 64 0.41 6.10 5.50
CA TRP A 64 1.78 5.91 4.99
C TRP A 64 2.76 6.81 5.73
N GLY A 65 3.91 6.25 6.09
CA GLY A 65 4.92 6.93 6.89
C GLY A 65 4.55 7.14 8.36
N LYS A 66 3.38 6.68 8.83
CA LYS A 66 3.00 6.77 10.24
C LYS A 66 3.65 5.64 11.05
N GLU A 67 3.91 5.93 12.32
CA GLU A 67 4.28 4.89 13.27
C GLU A 67 3.09 3.98 13.56
N ARG A 68 3.36 2.70 13.78
CA ARG A 68 2.39 1.71 14.23
C ARG A 68 3.05 0.71 15.18
N GLU A 69 2.24 0.14 16.06
CA GLU A 69 2.67 -0.92 16.97
C GLU A 69 2.45 -2.30 16.34
N VAL A 70 3.46 -3.15 16.44
CA VAL A 70 3.42 -4.54 15.96
C VAL A 70 4.02 -5.46 17.02
N HIS A 71 3.53 -6.69 17.11
CA HIS A 71 4.19 -7.78 17.82
C HIS A 71 5.28 -8.39 16.93
N LYS A 72 6.42 -8.79 17.52
CA LYS A 72 7.36 -9.72 16.89
C LYS A 72 6.76 -11.13 16.94
N GLY A 73 6.23 -11.63 15.83
CA GLY A 73 5.37 -12.82 15.80
C GLY A 73 3.95 -12.54 16.35
N LEU A 74 3.04 -13.51 16.25
CA LEU A 74 1.71 -13.38 16.86
C LEU A 74 1.82 -13.42 18.40
N GLY A 75 1.39 -12.36 19.09
CA GLY A 75 1.37 -12.29 20.56
C GLY A 75 2.72 -12.05 21.24
N GLY A 76 3.80 -11.87 20.49
CA GLY A 76 5.14 -11.60 21.05
C GLY A 76 5.34 -10.16 21.58
N PRO A 77 6.57 -9.74 21.88
CA PRO A 77 6.85 -8.37 22.36
C PRO A 77 6.42 -7.30 21.35
N ILE A 78 5.85 -6.20 21.84
CA ILE A 78 5.43 -5.06 21.02
C ILE A 78 6.64 -4.17 20.71
N ILE A 79 6.77 -3.78 19.45
CA ILE A 79 7.70 -2.77 18.95
C ILE A 79 6.95 -1.71 18.13
N LYS A 80 7.57 -0.54 17.96
CA LYS A 80 7.12 0.46 17.00
C LYS A 80 7.85 0.29 15.68
N VAL A 81 7.11 0.38 14.58
CA VAL A 81 7.64 0.40 13.21
C VAL A 81 6.98 1.54 12.44
N LYS A 82 7.62 2.00 11.37
CA LYS A 82 7.03 2.97 10.45
C LYS A 82 6.37 2.23 9.29
N MET A 83 5.18 2.64 8.86
CA MET A 83 4.54 2.12 7.65
C MET A 83 5.22 2.70 6.40
N ASN A 84 6.40 2.18 6.06
CA ASN A 84 7.21 2.59 4.92
C ASN A 84 7.37 1.45 3.90
N ASP A 85 8.09 1.75 2.83
CA ASP A 85 8.36 0.86 1.72
C ASP A 85 9.02 -0.44 2.21
N GLU A 86 10.03 -0.35 3.09
CA GLU A 86 10.74 -1.52 3.63
C GLU A 86 9.81 -2.42 4.45
N TYR A 87 9.02 -1.85 5.36
CA TYR A 87 8.10 -2.61 6.20
C TYR A 87 6.95 -3.23 5.40
N PHE A 88 6.45 -2.55 4.36
CA PHE A 88 5.43 -3.10 3.47
C PHE A 88 5.96 -4.32 2.71
N ILE A 89 7.16 -4.21 2.12
CA ILE A 89 7.81 -5.32 1.40
C ILE A 89 8.09 -6.49 2.35
N GLU A 90 8.60 -6.20 3.56
CA GLU A 90 8.82 -7.20 4.60
C GLU A 90 7.52 -7.91 4.96
N SER A 91 6.41 -7.18 5.12
CA SER A 91 5.11 -7.75 5.46
C SER A 91 4.60 -8.71 4.39
N LEU A 92 4.87 -8.48 3.11
CA LEU A 92 4.53 -9.42 2.04
C LEU A 92 5.44 -10.66 2.02
N LYS A 93 6.74 -10.48 2.24
CA LYS A 93 7.74 -11.56 2.17
C LYS A 93 7.80 -12.43 3.43
N LYS A 94 7.50 -11.84 4.59
CA LYS A 94 7.60 -12.46 5.92
C LYS A 94 6.39 -12.08 6.79
N PRO A 95 5.16 -12.43 6.37
CA PRO A 95 3.94 -11.93 7.00
C PRO A 95 3.72 -12.38 8.46
N LEU A 96 4.46 -13.38 8.91
CA LEU A 96 4.41 -13.90 10.28
C LEU A 96 5.34 -13.15 11.24
N ASP A 97 6.38 -12.46 10.75
CA ASP A 97 7.44 -11.89 11.59
C ASP A 97 6.96 -10.68 12.39
N LYS A 98 6.06 -9.86 11.81
CA LYS A 98 5.54 -8.64 12.43
C LYS A 98 4.03 -8.54 12.25
N VAL A 99 3.29 -8.77 13.33
CA VAL A 99 1.83 -8.76 13.34
C VAL A 99 1.32 -7.50 14.00
N VAL A 100 0.44 -6.76 13.33
CA VAL A 100 -0.11 -5.50 13.86
C VAL A 100 -0.78 -5.74 15.23
N LYS A 101 -0.49 -4.88 16.21
CA LYS A 101 -1.08 -4.97 17.54
C LYS A 101 -2.61 -4.99 17.44
N GLY A 102 -3.22 -5.98 18.08
CA GLY A 102 -4.67 -6.17 18.10
C GLY A 102 -5.24 -7.00 16.94
N ALA A 103 -4.45 -7.37 15.93
CA ALA A 103 -4.85 -8.37 14.95
C ALA A 103 -5.02 -9.74 15.64
N LEU A 104 -6.05 -10.50 15.23
CA LEU A 104 -6.37 -11.80 15.83
C LEU A 104 -5.60 -12.96 15.18
N ALA A 105 -5.04 -12.73 13.99
CA ALA A 105 -4.24 -13.68 13.25
C ALA A 105 -3.16 -12.94 12.46
N PRO A 106 -2.01 -13.57 12.16
CA PRO A 106 -1.06 -13.04 11.20
C PRO A 106 -1.67 -13.04 9.79
N MET A 107 -1.11 -12.22 8.89
CA MET A 107 -1.43 -12.37 7.47
C MET A 107 -0.94 -13.75 7.03
N PRO A 108 -1.76 -14.57 6.35
CA PRO A 108 -1.26 -15.81 5.76
C PRO A 108 -0.22 -15.48 4.69
N PRO A 109 0.72 -16.39 4.35
CA PRO A 109 1.53 -16.25 3.16
C PRO A 109 0.64 -15.90 1.96
N PRO A 110 0.85 -14.75 1.30
CA PRO A 110 0.01 -14.38 0.16
C PRO A 110 0.23 -15.39 -0.98
N PRO A 111 -0.70 -15.47 -1.95
CA PRO A 111 -0.41 -16.13 -3.22
C PRO A 111 0.92 -15.61 -3.78
N PRO A 112 1.71 -16.41 -4.51
CA PRO A 112 3.02 -15.99 -5.00
C PRO A 112 2.99 -14.60 -5.63
N VAL A 113 3.84 -13.71 -5.14
CA VAL A 113 4.00 -12.33 -5.61
C VAL A 113 5.45 -12.14 -6.05
N THR A 114 5.68 -11.75 -7.30
CA THR A 114 7.03 -11.45 -7.81
C THR A 114 7.52 -10.10 -7.30
N ASP A 115 8.83 -9.82 -7.43
CA ASP A 115 9.39 -8.53 -7.02
C ASP A 115 8.78 -7.35 -7.80
N ASP A 116 8.43 -7.52 -9.08
CA ASP A 116 7.78 -6.48 -9.87
C ASP A 116 6.31 -6.28 -9.46
N GLU A 117 5.59 -7.36 -9.17
CA GLU A 117 4.25 -7.28 -8.59
C GLU A 117 4.25 -6.60 -7.22
N ILE A 118 5.29 -6.83 -6.39
CA ILE A 118 5.46 -6.13 -5.11
C ILE A 118 5.62 -4.63 -5.32
N LYS A 119 6.39 -4.18 -6.33
CA LYS A 119 6.53 -2.75 -6.65
C LYS A 119 5.19 -2.13 -7.02
N ALA A 120 4.40 -2.81 -7.85
CA ALA A 120 3.07 -2.36 -8.25
C ALA A 120 2.11 -2.28 -7.05
N LEU A 121 2.07 -3.33 -6.21
CA LEU A 121 1.27 -3.36 -4.97
C LEU A 121 1.68 -2.24 -4.00
N LEU A 122 2.98 -1.98 -3.85
CA LEU A 122 3.51 -0.90 -3.02
C LEU A 122 3.04 0.45 -3.55
N ALA A 123 3.18 0.71 -4.84
CA ALA A 123 2.72 1.95 -5.46
C ALA A 123 1.22 2.16 -5.23
N TYR A 124 0.41 1.12 -5.45
CA TYR A 124 -1.02 1.18 -5.22
C TYR A 124 -1.36 1.45 -3.75
N VAL A 125 -0.86 0.65 -2.80
CA VAL A 125 -1.20 0.82 -1.37
C VAL A 125 -0.71 2.18 -0.86
N LYS A 126 0.47 2.64 -1.27
CA LYS A 126 0.98 3.98 -0.92
C LYS A 126 0.07 5.08 -1.44
N SER A 127 -0.46 4.94 -2.66
CA SER A 127 -1.39 5.91 -3.26
C SER A 127 -2.74 6.03 -2.53
N LEU A 128 -3.14 5.00 -1.77
CA LEU A 128 -4.38 5.04 -0.97
C LEU A 128 -4.25 5.95 0.26
N SER A 129 -3.03 6.25 0.70
CA SER A 129 -2.80 7.11 1.85
C SER A 129 -3.07 8.56 1.48
N LYS A 130 -4.12 9.14 2.07
CA LYS A 130 -4.52 10.52 1.86
C LYS A 130 -4.09 11.35 3.06
N THR A 131 -3.01 12.10 2.93
CA THR A 131 -2.66 13.13 3.92
C THR A 131 -3.75 14.19 3.90
N GLU A 132 -4.29 14.56 5.07
CA GLU A 132 -5.14 15.74 5.18
C GLU A 132 -4.38 16.93 4.58
N LYS A 133 -4.95 17.57 3.55
CA LYS A 133 -4.48 18.90 3.15
C LYS A 133 -4.83 19.81 4.32
N LYS A 134 -3.81 20.19 5.11
CA LYS A 134 -3.92 21.23 6.14
C LYS A 134 -4.58 22.45 5.45
N LYS A 135 -5.82 22.76 5.84
CA LYS A 135 -6.51 23.99 5.42
C LYS A 135 -5.79 25.20 5.99
#